data_AF-A0A9J5W117-F1
#
_entry.id   AF-A0A9J5W117-F1
#
_cell.length_a   1.000
_cell.length_b   1.000
_cell.length_c   1.000
_cell.angle_alpha   90.00
_cell.angle_beta   90.00
_cell.angle_gamma   90.00
#
_symmetry.space_group_name_H-M   'P 1'
#
loop_
_entity.id
_entity.type
_entity.pdbx_description
1 polymer ?
#
loop_
_entity_poly.entity_id
_entity_poly.type
_entity_poly.pdbx_seq_one_letter_code
_entity_poly.pdbx_strand_id
1 'polypeptide(L)'
;MDNISKSYSLNNISSLKNLSTLRLFCKYDESFPSLEFVNCCEKLQKLFLYGRTEKLPHLFPNSITMMILLKSKLMEDPMPILGMLPNLRNLGLIYTYEGKEIMCSDNNFSQLELLTLNDLYNLKRWHLGTSAMPFIKRLHIDSCGKLKEIPERMKDVKRIS
;
A
#
# COMPACT_ATOMS: atom_id res chain seq x y z
N MET A 1 30.95 -20.04 0.96
CA MET A 1 30.17 -19.88 2.20
C MET A 1 28.73 -19.77 1.78
N ASP A 2 28.02 -20.90 1.73
CA ASP A 2 26.62 -20.94 1.31
C ASP A 2 25.77 -20.38 2.44
N ASN A 3 25.34 -19.14 2.27
CA ASN A 3 24.42 -18.50 3.17
C ASN A 3 23.04 -19.13 2.92
N ILE A 4 22.73 -20.21 3.65
CA ILE A 4 21.39 -20.81 3.60
C ILE A 4 20.43 -19.78 4.20
N SER A 5 19.87 -18.90 3.37
CA SER A 5 18.71 -18.10 3.76
C SER A 5 17.56 -19.09 3.93
N LYS A 6 17.30 -19.51 5.17
CA LYS A 6 16.06 -20.24 5.47
C LYS A 6 14.90 -19.26 5.28
N SER A 7 14.34 -19.21 4.08
CA SER A 7 13.07 -18.53 3.84
C SER A 7 11.96 -19.44 4.36
N TYR A 8 11.26 -18.98 5.39
CA TYR A 8 10.08 -19.67 5.88
C TYR A 8 8.88 -19.23 5.05
N SER A 9 8.18 -20.18 4.44
CA SER A 9 6.91 -19.88 3.77
C SER A 9 5.87 -19.43 4.80
N LEU A 10 5.14 -18.36 4.47
CA LEU A 10 4.06 -17.82 5.30
C LEU A 10 2.70 -18.45 5.01
N ASN A 11 2.65 -19.46 4.13
CA ASN A 11 1.39 -20.08 3.68
C ASN A 11 0.54 -20.64 4.82
N ASN A 12 1.13 -21.06 5.95
CA ASN A 12 0.35 -21.55 7.09
C ASN A 12 -0.62 -20.50 7.66
N ILE A 13 -0.35 -19.21 7.46
CA ILE A 13 -1.22 -18.12 7.91
C ILE A 13 -2.58 -18.16 7.19
N SER A 14 -2.64 -18.67 5.94
CA SER A 14 -3.90 -18.78 5.21
C SER A 14 -4.89 -19.76 5.83
N SER A 15 -4.44 -20.65 6.73
CA SER A 15 -5.31 -21.57 7.46
C SER A 15 -6.15 -20.88 8.56
N LEU A 16 -5.79 -19.65 8.94
CA LEU A 16 -6.43 -18.89 10.00
C LEU A 16 -7.74 -18.25 9.52
N LYS A 17 -8.84 -19.03 9.53
CA LYS A 17 -10.17 -18.67 8.99
C LYS A 17 -10.80 -17.39 9.57
N ASN A 18 -10.33 -16.93 10.72
CA ASN A 18 -10.85 -15.73 11.41
C ASN A 18 -9.83 -14.60 11.53
N LEU A 19 -8.72 -14.68 10.78
CA LEU A 19 -7.69 -13.65 10.79
C LEU A 19 -8.26 -12.33 10.23
N SER A 20 -8.48 -11.36 11.11
CA SER A 20 -8.98 -10.03 10.74
C SER A 20 -7.89 -8.98 10.63
N THR A 21 -6.76 -9.19 11.30
CA THR A 21 -5.61 -8.28 11.29
C THR A 21 -4.33 -9.08 11.15
N LEU A 22 -3.50 -8.72 10.18
CA LEU A 22 -2.18 -9.29 9.96
C LEU A 22 -1.13 -8.18 10.03
N ARG A 23 -0.11 -8.38 10.87
CA ARG A 23 1.06 -7.51 10.93
C ARG A 23 2.30 -8.36 10.70
N LEU A 24 3.07 -8.03 9.67
CA LEU A 24 4.32 -8.70 9.36
C LEU A 24 5.46 -7.71 9.47
N PHE A 25 6.53 -8.13 10.14
CA PHE A 25 7.74 -7.34 10.32
C PHE A 25 8.92 -8.14 9.78
N CYS A 26 9.69 -7.53 8.90
CA CYS A 26 10.96 -8.06 8.41
C CYS A 26 12.10 -7.20 8.96
N LYS A 27 13.24 -7.82 9.27
CA LYS A 27 14.42 -7.08 9.72
C LYS A 27 14.95 -6.18 8.59
N TYR A 28 15.68 -5.14 8.98
CA TYR A 28 16.33 -4.24 8.03
C TYR A 28 17.19 -5.04 7.03
N ASP A 29 17.01 -4.73 5.74
CA ASP A 29 17.63 -5.35 4.55
C ASP A 29 17.15 -6.73 4.10
N GLU A 30 16.31 -7.42 4.88
CA GLU A 30 15.64 -8.64 4.43
C GLU A 30 14.32 -8.33 3.68
N SER A 31 14.00 -9.16 2.69
CA SER A 31 12.74 -9.10 1.96
C SER A 31 11.76 -10.12 2.54
N PHE A 32 10.47 -9.77 2.57
CA PHE A 32 9.43 -10.75 2.83
C PHE A 32 9.52 -11.90 1.81
N PRO A 33 9.23 -13.15 2.23
CA PRO A 33 8.89 -14.19 1.28
C PRO A 33 7.61 -13.80 0.53
N SER A 34 7.24 -14.60 -0.48
CA SER A 34 6.02 -14.37 -1.24
C SER A 34 4.79 -14.13 -0.34
N LEU A 35 4.04 -13.07 -0.65
CA LEU A 35 2.85 -12.64 0.09
C LEU A 35 1.53 -13.13 -0.56
N GLU A 36 1.60 -14.00 -1.57
CA GLU A 36 0.41 -14.50 -2.30
C GLU A 36 -0.64 -15.17 -1.39
N PHE A 37 -0.21 -15.76 -0.26
CA PHE A 37 -1.13 -16.37 0.71
C PHE A 37 -2.15 -15.38 1.30
N VAL A 38 -1.85 -14.07 1.27
CA VAL A 38 -2.73 -13.02 1.80
C VAL A 38 -4.09 -13.05 1.09
N ASN A 39 -4.12 -13.38 -0.21
CA ASN A 39 -5.35 -13.51 -0.98
C ASN A 39 -6.33 -14.55 -0.39
N CYS A 40 -5.80 -15.59 0.25
CA CYS A 40 -6.61 -16.63 0.89
C CYS A 40 -7.19 -16.22 2.25
N CYS A 41 -6.81 -15.06 2.79
CA CYS A 41 -7.26 -14.59 4.09
C CYS A 41 -8.59 -13.81 3.94
N GLU A 42 -9.68 -14.49 3.61
CA GLU A 42 -10.97 -13.88 3.21
C GLU A 42 -11.56 -12.89 4.22
N LYS A 43 -11.26 -13.03 5.52
CA LYS A 43 -11.76 -12.14 6.59
C LYS A 43 -10.77 -11.02 6.98
N LEU A 44 -9.66 -10.90 6.28
CA LEU A 44 -8.59 -9.96 6.61
C LEU A 44 -9.01 -8.53 6.31
N GLN A 45 -9.19 -7.74 7.37
CA GLN A 45 -9.61 -6.33 7.27
C GLN A 45 -8.43 -5.37 7.33
N LYS A 46 -7.38 -5.70 8.07
CA LYS A 46 -6.24 -4.81 8.31
C LYS A 46 -4.94 -5.51 8.01
N LEU A 47 -4.17 -4.95 7.08
CA LEU A 47 -2.86 -5.46 6.70
C LEU A 47 -1.80 -4.42 6.96
N PHE A 48 -0.78 -4.80 7.72
CA PHE A 48 0.38 -3.97 7.98
C PHE A 48 1.66 -4.74 7.60
N LEU A 49 2.41 -4.20 6.65
CA LEU A 49 3.65 -4.80 6.15
C LEU A 49 4.81 -3.85 6.43
N TYR A 50 5.72 -4.28 7.30
CA TYR A 50 6.87 -3.49 7.74
C TYR A 50 8.15 -4.20 7.30
N GLY A 51 8.69 -3.81 6.15
CA GLY A 51 9.85 -4.46 5.57
C GLY A 51 9.81 -4.50 4.05
N ARG A 52 10.93 -4.90 3.45
CA ARG A 52 11.12 -4.88 2.00
C ARG A 52 10.23 -5.93 1.34
N THR A 53 9.65 -5.58 0.20
CA THR A 53 8.97 -6.52 -0.68
C THR A 53 9.26 -6.10 -2.11
N GLU A 54 9.71 -7.04 -2.95
CA GLU A 54 10.10 -6.70 -4.33
C GLU A 54 8.87 -6.34 -5.17
N LYS A 55 7.74 -6.98 -4.89
CA LYS A 55 6.46 -6.77 -5.56
C LYS A 55 5.30 -7.05 -4.62
N LEU A 56 4.19 -6.36 -4.85
CA LEU A 56 2.93 -6.71 -4.21
C LEU A 56 2.34 -7.97 -4.86
N PRO A 57 1.57 -8.78 -4.10
CA PRO A 57 0.66 -9.77 -4.69
C PRO A 57 -0.25 -9.13 -5.73
N HIS A 58 -0.59 -9.90 -6.77
CA HIS A 58 -1.53 -9.44 -7.79
C HIS A 58 -2.96 -9.32 -7.26
N LEU A 59 -3.30 -10.10 -6.23
CA LEU A 59 -4.62 -10.14 -5.62
C LEU A 59 -4.53 -10.01 -4.11
N PHE A 60 -5.52 -9.33 -3.57
CA PHE A 60 -5.75 -9.15 -2.15
C PHE A 60 -7.21 -9.46 -1.84
N PRO A 61 -7.54 -9.91 -0.62
CA PRO A 61 -8.91 -10.19 -0.26
C PRO A 61 -9.71 -8.88 -0.24
N ASN A 62 -10.91 -8.92 -0.82
CA ASN A 62 -11.81 -7.76 -0.90
C ASN A 62 -12.24 -7.22 0.47
N SER A 63 -12.03 -7.96 1.56
CA SER A 63 -12.36 -7.54 2.93
C SER A 63 -11.40 -6.50 3.52
N ILE A 64 -10.27 -6.20 2.86
CA ILE A 64 -9.32 -5.21 3.35
C ILE A 64 -9.96 -3.83 3.37
N THR A 65 -9.92 -3.20 4.55
CA THR A 65 -10.38 -1.84 4.81
C THR A 65 -9.23 -0.89 5.17
N MET A 66 -8.11 -1.43 5.63
CA MET A 66 -6.91 -0.67 5.97
C MET A 66 -5.66 -1.40 5.52
N MET A 67 -4.77 -0.69 4.83
CA MET A 67 -3.46 -1.18 4.45
C MET A 67 -2.39 -0.15 4.78
N ILE A 68 -1.34 -0.59 5.48
CA ILE A 68 -0.16 0.22 5.75
C ILE A 68 1.07 -0.55 5.24
N LEU A 69 1.80 0.08 4.33
CA LEU A 69 3.07 -0.40 3.81
C LEU A 69 4.18 0.50 4.34
N LEU A 70 5.13 -0.07 5.08
CA LEU A 70 6.30 0.64 5.61
C LEU A 70 7.58 0.00 5.10
N LYS A 71 8.48 0.82 4.54
CA LYS A 71 9.83 0.40 4.11
C LYS A 71 9.82 -0.74 3.08
N SER A 72 8.81 -0.75 2.22
CA SER A 72 8.61 -1.78 1.20
C SER A 72 9.58 -1.71 0.04
N LYS A 73 10.09 -0.52 -0.31
CA LYS A 73 11.02 -0.30 -1.45
C LYS A 73 10.52 -0.87 -2.78
N LEU A 74 9.23 -0.74 -3.07
CA LEU A 74 8.60 -1.14 -4.33
C LEU A 74 9.20 -0.33 -5.50
N MET A 75 9.49 -1.01 -6.59
CA MET A 75 9.94 -0.38 -7.85
C MET A 75 8.78 -0.07 -8.79
N GLU A 76 7.69 -0.84 -8.70
CA GLU A 76 6.46 -0.65 -9.46
C GLU A 76 5.45 0.19 -8.68
N ASP A 77 4.63 0.96 -9.40
CA ASP A 77 3.58 1.79 -8.80
C ASP A 77 2.56 0.89 -8.10
N PRO A 78 2.34 1.04 -6.77
CA PRO A 78 1.36 0.22 -6.06
C PRO A 78 -0.09 0.63 -6.35
N MET A 79 -0.35 1.85 -6.83
CA MET A 79 -1.70 2.40 -6.93
C MET A 79 -2.66 1.63 -7.84
N PRO A 80 -2.24 1.03 -8.97
CA PRO A 80 -3.13 0.23 -9.80
C PRO A 80 -3.69 -0.99 -9.06
N ILE A 81 -2.84 -1.70 -8.31
CA ILE A 81 -3.24 -2.90 -7.56
C ILE A 81 -4.08 -2.50 -6.34
N LEU A 82 -3.59 -1.54 -5.55
CA LEU A 82 -4.27 -1.13 -4.32
C LEU A 82 -5.57 -0.39 -4.59
N GLY A 83 -5.66 0.31 -5.73
CA GLY A 83 -6.83 1.04 -6.17
C GLY A 83 -8.02 0.16 -6.55
N MET A 84 -7.79 -1.11 -6.84
CA MET A 84 -8.86 -2.07 -7.16
C MET A 84 -9.56 -2.63 -5.92
N LEU A 85 -9.02 -2.39 -4.71
CA LEU A 85 -9.61 -2.89 -3.47
C LEU A 85 -10.95 -2.18 -3.18
N PRO A 86 -12.08 -2.90 -3.23
CA PRO A 86 -13.40 -2.27 -3.24
C PRO A 86 -13.80 -1.69 -1.88
N ASN A 87 -13.18 -2.15 -0.78
CA ASN A 87 -13.52 -1.75 0.58
C ASN A 87 -12.39 -0.97 1.28
N LEU A 88 -11.31 -0.63 0.57
CA LEU A 88 -10.15 0.04 1.16
C LEU A 88 -10.52 1.48 1.54
N ARG A 89 -10.46 1.79 2.84
CA ARG A 89 -10.79 3.12 3.41
C ARG A 89 -9.56 3.89 3.86
N ASN A 90 -8.53 3.18 4.33
CA ASN A 90 -7.31 3.80 4.85
C ASN A 90 -6.09 3.19 4.17
N LEU A 91 -5.31 4.03 3.49
CA LEU A 91 -4.07 3.62 2.85
C LEU A 91 -2.91 4.47 3.35
N GLY A 92 -1.85 3.81 3.81
CA GLY A 92 -0.59 4.45 4.16
C GLY A 92 0.58 3.86 3.40
N LEU A 93 1.31 4.71 2.70
CA LEU A 93 2.55 4.41 1.99
C LEU A 93 3.66 5.23 2.62
N ILE A 94 4.56 4.58 3.37
CA ILE A 94 5.62 5.21 4.15
C ILE A 94 6.96 4.55 3.77
N TYR A 95 7.91 5.28 3.16
CA TYR A 95 9.11 4.68 2.55
C TYR A 95 8.78 3.49 1.62
N THR A 96 7.63 3.52 0.95
CA THR A 96 7.08 2.34 0.26
C THR A 96 7.55 2.21 -1.16
N TYR A 97 7.73 3.32 -1.88
CA TYR A 97 7.87 3.34 -3.33
C TYR A 97 9.09 4.16 -3.76
N GLU A 98 9.93 3.57 -4.60
CA GLU A 98 11.18 4.16 -5.10
C GLU A 98 11.04 4.79 -6.49
N GLY A 99 9.91 4.58 -7.16
CA GLY A 99 9.66 5.17 -8.46
C GLY A 99 9.24 6.64 -8.40
N LYS A 100 8.94 7.19 -9.57
CA LYS A 100 8.80 8.64 -9.76
C LYS A 100 7.35 9.11 -9.90
N GLU A 101 6.43 8.20 -10.15
CA GLU A 101 5.07 8.53 -10.58
C GLU A 101 4.10 7.55 -9.96
N ILE A 102 2.96 8.05 -9.50
CA ILE A 102 1.84 7.23 -9.09
C ILE A 102 0.62 7.55 -9.95
N MET A 103 -0.15 6.54 -10.32
CA MET A 103 -1.28 6.61 -11.21
C MET A 103 -2.51 5.97 -10.59
N CYS A 104 -3.52 6.80 -10.33
CA CYS A 104 -4.82 6.38 -9.85
C CYS A 104 -5.82 6.54 -11.00
N SER A 105 -6.12 5.45 -11.71
CA SER A 105 -7.06 5.46 -12.83
C SER A 105 -8.49 5.78 -12.39
N ASP A 106 -9.36 6.07 -13.35
CA ASP A 106 -10.80 6.25 -13.09
C ASP A 106 -11.36 5.04 -12.32
N ASN A 107 -12.24 5.34 -11.36
CA ASN A 107 -12.88 4.40 -10.45
C ASN A 107 -11.94 3.67 -9.46
N ASN A 108 -10.63 3.93 -9.49
CA ASN A 108 -9.75 3.45 -8.42
C ASN A 108 -10.11 4.09 -7.08
N PHE A 109 -9.89 3.33 -6.01
CA PHE A 109 -10.05 3.78 -4.63
C PHE A 109 -11.48 4.25 -4.34
N SER A 110 -12.46 3.43 -4.74
CA SER A 110 -13.90 3.76 -4.69
C SER A 110 -14.47 3.97 -3.28
N GLN A 111 -13.73 3.62 -2.22
CA GLN A 111 -14.12 3.80 -0.81
C GLN A 111 -13.04 4.49 0.04
N LEU A 112 -11.97 5.00 -0.57
CA LEU A 112 -10.83 5.54 0.17
C LEU A 112 -11.19 6.87 0.86
N GLU A 113 -10.99 6.92 2.17
CA GLU A 113 -11.29 8.08 3.01
C GLU A 113 -10.02 8.79 3.51
N LEU A 114 -8.93 8.05 3.70
CA LEU A 114 -7.64 8.57 4.15
C LEU A 114 -6.51 8.01 3.28
N LEU A 115 -5.73 8.92 2.71
CA LEU A 115 -4.48 8.63 2.03
C LEU A 115 -3.30 9.27 2.76
N THR A 116 -2.30 8.47 3.06
CA THR A 116 -1.01 8.89 3.63
C THR A 116 0.10 8.55 2.64
N LEU A 117 0.80 9.57 2.15
CA LEU A 117 2.03 9.47 1.37
C LEU A 117 3.15 10.09 2.21
N ASN A 118 4.07 9.27 2.71
CA ASN A 118 5.15 9.76 3.54
C ASN A 118 6.50 9.19 3.08
N ASP A 119 7.53 10.04 3.12
CA ASP A 119 8.90 9.67 2.78
C ASP A 119 9.05 9.03 1.39
N LEU A 120 8.24 9.48 0.41
CA LEU A 120 8.33 9.04 -0.98
C LEU A 120 9.31 9.93 -1.75
N TYR A 121 10.59 9.86 -1.40
CA TYR A 121 11.61 10.84 -1.83
C TYR A 121 11.84 10.94 -3.34
N ASN A 122 11.45 9.93 -4.10
CA ASN A 122 11.60 9.90 -5.55
C ASN A 122 10.34 10.31 -6.31
N LEU A 123 9.21 10.41 -5.61
CA LEU A 123 7.92 10.76 -6.19
C LEU A 123 7.95 12.19 -6.75
N LYS A 124 7.61 12.32 -8.02
CA LYS A 124 7.61 13.59 -8.78
C LYS A 124 6.23 13.96 -9.30
N ARG A 125 5.42 12.96 -9.67
CA ARG A 125 4.10 13.13 -10.26
C ARG A 125 3.06 12.27 -9.59
N TRP A 126 1.87 12.82 -9.43
CA TRP A 126 0.69 12.11 -9.02
C TRP A 126 -0.40 12.34 -10.07
N HIS A 127 -0.73 11.29 -10.81
CA HIS A 127 -1.81 11.26 -11.78
C HIS A 127 -3.08 10.74 -11.12
N LEU A 128 -4.14 11.52 -11.22
CA LEU A 128 -5.44 11.20 -10.62
C LEU A 128 -6.53 11.28 -11.70
N GLY A 129 -7.20 10.15 -11.92
CA GLY A 129 -8.37 10.05 -12.77
C GLY A 129 -9.52 10.90 -12.26
N THR A 130 -10.38 11.31 -13.18
CA THR A 130 -11.51 12.20 -12.92
C THR A 130 -12.43 11.64 -11.84
N SER A 131 -12.70 10.32 -11.87
CA SER A 131 -13.60 9.65 -10.91
C SER A 131 -12.86 8.89 -9.78
N ALA A 132 -11.53 8.95 -9.73
CA ALA A 132 -10.74 8.26 -8.70
C ALA A 132 -10.97 8.89 -7.30
N MET A 133 -10.98 8.10 -6.23
CA MET A 133 -11.09 8.57 -4.84
C MET A 133 -12.28 9.54 -4.57
N PRO A 134 -13.54 9.16 -4.87
CA PRO A 134 -14.68 10.06 -4.73
C PRO A 134 -15.03 10.42 -3.27
N PHE A 135 -14.64 9.58 -2.31
CA PHE A 135 -14.96 9.75 -0.88
C PHE A 135 -13.77 10.17 -0.01
N ILE A 136 -12.69 10.68 -0.61
CA ILE A 136 -11.51 11.10 0.15
C ILE A 136 -11.87 12.22 1.13
N LYS A 137 -11.52 12.04 2.40
CA LYS A 137 -11.81 12.99 3.48
C LYS A 137 -10.55 13.63 4.02
N ARG A 138 -9.43 12.90 4.00
CA ARG A 138 -8.17 13.31 4.62
C ARG A 138 -6.98 12.92 3.77
N LEU A 139 -6.00 13.82 3.74
CA LEU A 139 -4.74 13.62 3.04
C LEU A 139 -3.59 13.97 3.98
N HIS A 140 -2.60 13.08 4.06
CA HIS A 140 -1.32 13.36 4.68
C HIS A 140 -0.23 13.19 3.63
N ILE A 141 0.49 14.26 3.34
CA ILE A 141 1.67 14.23 2.48
C ILE A 141 2.78 14.88 3.26
N ASP A 142 3.77 14.07 3.60
CA ASP A 142 4.97 14.55 4.29
C ASP A 142 6.22 13.97 3.64
N SER A 143 7.33 14.70 3.74
CA SER A 143 8.65 14.25 3.27
C SER A 143 8.70 13.77 1.81
N CYS A 144 7.81 14.29 0.95
CA CYS A 144 7.73 14.01 -0.49
C CYS A 144 8.31 15.16 -1.33
N GLY A 145 9.52 15.64 -0.99
CA GLY A 145 10.06 16.92 -1.48
C GLY A 145 10.26 17.07 -3.00
N LYS A 146 10.20 15.98 -3.78
CA LYS A 146 10.28 16.04 -5.25
C LYS A 146 8.90 16.14 -5.93
N LEU A 147 7.81 15.95 -5.19
CA LEU A 147 6.45 16.03 -5.71
C LEU A 147 6.13 17.51 -5.97
N LYS A 148 6.14 17.89 -7.24
CA LYS A 148 6.01 19.30 -7.64
C LYS A 148 4.62 19.86 -7.43
N GLU A 149 3.60 19.04 -7.67
CA GLU A 149 2.20 19.43 -7.59
C GLU A 149 1.35 18.24 -7.14
N ILE A 150 0.29 18.54 -6.40
CA ILE A 150 -0.78 17.60 -6.09
C ILE A 150 -1.97 17.84 -7.03
N PRO A 151 -2.73 16.81 -7.40
CA PRO A 151 -3.91 16.97 -8.26
C PRO A 151 -4.85 18.04 -7.72
N GLU A 152 -5.46 18.83 -8.61
CA GLU A 152 -6.31 19.98 -8.23
C GLU A 152 -7.39 19.59 -7.22
N ARG A 153 -8.13 18.50 -7.50
CA ARG A 153 -9.17 17.95 -6.60
C ARG A 153 -8.67 17.60 -5.19
N MET A 154 -7.36 17.40 -5.01
CA MET A 154 -6.75 17.05 -3.73
C MET A 154 -6.31 18.28 -2.93
N LYS A 155 -6.32 19.48 -3.53
CA LYS A 155 -5.93 20.73 -2.85
C LYS A 155 -6.94 21.13 -1.77
N ASP A 156 -8.22 20.83 -1.98
CA ASP A 156 -9.31 21.17 -1.04
C ASP A 156 -9.54 20.09 0.05
N VAL A 157 -8.85 18.95 -0.02
CA VAL A 157 -9.01 17.86 0.95
C VAL A 157 -8.33 18.25 2.27
N LYS A 158 -8.99 17.97 3.40
CA LYS A 158 -8.46 18.27 4.73
C LYS A 158 -7.07 17.63 4.93
N ARG A 159 -6.07 18.47 5.18
CA ARG A 159 -4.74 18.01 5.57
C ARG A 159 -4.69 17.67 7.05
N ILE A 160 -4.02 16.56 7.38
CA ILE A 160 -3.66 16.24 8.75
C ILE A 160 -2.16 16.45 8.91
N SER A 161 -1.80 17.27 9.90
CA SER A 161 -0.41 17.53 10.33
C SER A 161 0.17 16.34 11.05
#